data_AF-A0A2X2J1K6-F1
#
_entry.id   AF-A0A2X2J1K6-F1
#
_cell.length_a   1.000
_cell.length_b   1.000
_cell.length_c   1.000
_cell.angle_alpha   90.00
_cell.angle_beta   90.00
_cell.angle_gamma   90.00
#
_symmetry.space_group_name_H-M   'P 1'
#
loop_
_entity.id
_entity.type
_entity.pdbx_description
1 polymer ?
#
loop_
_entity_poly.entity_id
_entity_poly.type
_entity_poly.pdbx_seq_one_letter_code
_entity_poly.pdbx_strand_id
1 'polypeptide(L)'
;MSPLAWRNDVELQQSCNTSNIPPSTANDDINNTRQTIEDEPQQYVKLTVDDMRKWAAMDQQARNALQGVPGWCTRNHFNIKNARNYLTDHGLNYAGQVKVNRPHEYAKFTLEHIRQWAALNKHVRKPVGYLEKWCKERNPAPTTARNYLKNDGLTALGELKLTGPQKWVTFTFGDIVQWANMTQEERNSAGGAEKWSKKRGFQWSTARSYLKSSGVTKQGAKKLTWLKNSGNMSNPFYLAQPTSRRT
;
A
#
# COMPACT_ATOMS: atom_id res chain seq x y z
N MET A 1 89.58 14.85 54.52
CA MET A 1 88.90 15.83 55.39
C MET A 1 87.71 15.12 56.02
N SER A 2 87.79 14.79 57.31
CA SER A 2 86.72 14.22 58.14
C SER A 2 85.77 15.34 58.63
N PRO A 3 84.78 15.13 59.54
CA PRO A 3 84.14 13.89 60.07
C PRO A 3 82.57 14.08 60.13
N LEU A 4 81.67 13.16 60.55
CA LEU A 4 81.36 12.56 61.87
C LEU A 4 80.13 11.65 61.63
N ALA A 5 80.08 10.37 62.06
CA ALA A 5 79.52 9.89 63.34
C ALA A 5 78.08 10.40 63.61
N TRP A 6 77.05 9.62 63.97
CA TRP A 6 76.96 8.39 64.77
C TRP A 6 75.51 7.86 64.79
N ARG A 7 75.37 6.55 65.03
CA ARG A 7 74.41 5.84 65.92
C ARG A 7 72.90 5.74 65.60
N ASN A 8 72.51 4.46 65.46
CA ASN A 8 71.55 3.67 66.25
C ASN A 8 70.06 4.04 66.32
N ASP A 9 69.30 3.10 65.77
CA ASP A 9 68.28 2.26 66.42
C ASP A 9 66.93 2.85 66.87
N VAL A 10 65.90 2.18 66.32
CA VAL A 10 64.71 1.66 67.01
C VAL A 10 63.42 2.51 66.96
N GLU A 11 62.45 1.93 66.25
CA GLU A 11 61.00 1.88 66.57
C GLU A 11 60.18 3.17 66.65
N LEU A 12 59.32 3.40 65.65
CA LEU A 12 57.89 3.04 65.69
C LEU A 12 57.12 3.80 64.60
N GLN A 13 56.43 3.02 63.77
CA GLN A 13 55.13 3.25 63.14
C GLN A 13 54.84 4.53 62.32
N GLN A 14 54.17 4.25 61.20
CA GLN A 14 53.37 5.15 60.34
C GLN A 14 54.16 6.02 59.36
N SER A 15 54.38 5.49 58.16
CA SER A 15 54.19 6.27 56.93
C SER A 15 54.04 5.35 55.72
N CYS A 16 53.16 5.75 54.82
CA CYS A 16 52.66 5.02 53.67
C CYS A 16 53.77 4.61 52.68
N ASN A 17 53.86 3.31 52.38
CA ASN A 17 54.70 2.81 51.30
C ASN A 17 53.96 2.88 49.96
N THR A 18 54.47 3.74 49.08
CA THR A 18 54.23 3.74 47.64
C THR A 18 55.06 2.66 46.91
N SER A 19 54.37 2.00 45.98
CA SER A 19 54.84 1.47 44.68
C SER A 19 55.86 0.33 44.62
N ASN A 20 55.39 -0.88 44.22
CA ASN A 20 55.48 -1.31 42.82
C ASN A 20 54.76 -2.67 42.50
N ILE A 21 53.69 -2.59 41.67
CA ILE A 21 53.24 -3.47 40.53
C ILE A 21 52.69 -4.90 40.83
N PRO A 22 51.74 -5.55 40.06
CA PRO A 22 50.64 -5.22 39.09
C PRO A 22 49.30 -5.91 39.52
N PRO A 23 48.29 -6.29 38.67
CA PRO A 23 47.70 -5.75 37.44
C PRO A 23 46.24 -5.24 37.68
N SER A 24 45.68 -4.37 36.83
CA SER A 24 44.27 -3.94 36.97
C SER A 24 43.43 -4.38 35.77
N THR A 25 42.53 -5.32 36.05
CA THR A 25 41.32 -5.61 35.27
C THR A 25 40.16 -4.78 35.79
N ALA A 26 39.33 -4.33 34.83
CA ALA A 26 37.93 -3.91 34.95
C ALA A 26 37.65 -2.44 35.30
N ASN A 27 36.97 -1.79 34.34
CA ASN A 27 35.83 -0.89 34.45
C ASN A 27 35.92 0.28 35.45
N ASP A 28 35.95 1.51 34.93
CA ASP A 28 34.77 2.39 34.92
C ASP A 28 35.10 3.73 34.23
N ASP A 29 34.07 4.34 33.66
CA ASP A 29 33.99 5.78 33.34
C ASP A 29 34.75 6.37 32.14
N ILE A 30 34.31 6.04 30.92
CA ILE A 30 34.22 7.04 29.84
C ILE A 30 32.90 6.85 29.09
N ASN A 31 31.78 7.08 29.77
CA ASN A 31 30.50 7.35 29.11
C ASN A 31 30.35 8.87 28.94
N ASN A 32 31.14 9.42 28.02
CA ASN A 32 31.05 10.82 27.63
C ASN A 32 29.98 10.97 26.53
N THR A 33 28.80 11.42 26.95
CA THR A 33 27.87 12.28 26.20
C THR A 33 27.50 11.82 24.78
N ARG A 34 26.66 10.78 24.69
CA ARG A 34 25.72 10.67 23.56
C ARG A 34 24.55 11.59 23.89
N GLN A 35 24.56 12.81 23.38
CA GLN A 35 23.35 13.62 23.30
C GLN A 35 22.35 12.87 22.43
N THR A 36 21.46 12.11 23.07
CA THR A 36 20.14 11.81 22.54
C THR A 36 19.43 13.14 22.42
N ILE A 37 19.57 13.78 21.26
CA ILE A 37 18.60 14.77 20.83
C ILE A 37 17.31 13.96 20.68
N GLU A 38 16.43 14.11 21.66
CA GLU A 38 15.05 13.66 21.57
C GLU A 38 14.46 14.32 20.32
N ASP A 39 14.20 13.49 19.31
CA ASP A 39 13.74 13.89 17.99
C ASP A 39 12.30 14.39 18.16
N GLU A 40 12.14 15.69 18.42
CA GLU A 40 10.92 16.46 18.18
C GLU A 40 10.29 15.96 16.86
N PRO A 41 8.96 15.75 16.77
CA PRO A 41 8.33 15.22 15.57
C PRO A 41 8.50 16.18 14.39
N GLN A 42 9.63 16.07 13.69
CA GLN A 42 9.97 16.91 12.56
C GLN A 42 9.04 16.56 11.42
N GLN A 43 8.27 17.55 10.98
CA GLN A 43 7.43 17.44 9.81
C GLN A 43 8.32 17.38 8.56
N TYR A 44 8.72 16.16 8.20
CA TYR A 44 9.55 15.92 7.02
C TYR A 44 8.78 16.24 5.73
N VAL A 45 9.47 16.89 4.79
CA VAL A 45 8.98 17.07 3.42
C VAL A 45 9.06 15.73 2.69
N LYS A 46 8.05 15.45 1.85
CA LYS A 46 8.01 14.25 1.02
C LYS A 46 9.03 14.37 -0.11
N LEU A 47 9.96 13.41 -0.20
CA LEU A 47 10.86 13.27 -1.34
C LEU A 47 10.05 12.98 -2.62
N THR A 48 10.09 13.89 -3.60
CA THR A 48 9.37 13.76 -4.87
C THR A 48 10.22 13.08 -5.95
N VAL A 49 9.59 12.70 -7.07
CA VAL A 49 10.31 12.17 -8.24
C VAL A 49 11.24 13.22 -8.84
N ASP A 50 10.85 14.50 -8.82
CA ASP A 50 11.68 15.57 -9.36
C ASP A 50 12.90 15.82 -8.48
N ASP A 51 12.79 15.66 -7.16
CA ASP A 51 13.96 15.73 -6.26
C ASP A 51 14.92 14.55 -6.49
N MET A 52 14.39 13.36 -6.79
CA MET A 52 15.22 12.23 -7.21
C MET A 52 15.93 12.51 -8.55
N ARG A 53 15.27 13.17 -9.51
CA ARG A 53 15.87 13.59 -10.77
C ARG A 53 16.97 14.63 -10.56
N LYS A 54 16.75 15.62 -9.70
CA LYS A 54 17.77 16.61 -9.32
C LYS A 54 18.99 15.93 -8.72
N TRP A 55 18.81 14.98 -7.80
CA TRP A 55 19.92 14.21 -7.22
C TRP A 55 20.67 13.37 -8.26
N ALA A 56 19.94 12.75 -9.20
CA ALA A 56 20.52 11.95 -10.27
C ALA A 56 21.32 12.78 -11.29
N ALA A 57 20.92 14.03 -11.52
CA ALA A 57 21.56 14.94 -12.46
C ALA A 57 22.85 15.57 -11.93
N MET A 58 23.10 15.54 -10.62
CA MET A 58 24.36 16.02 -10.04
C MET A 58 25.53 15.12 -10.46
N ASP A 59 26.72 15.70 -10.60
CA ASP A 59 27.96 14.92 -10.65
C ASP A 59 28.40 14.48 -9.24
N GLN A 60 29.48 13.70 -9.16
CA GLN A 60 29.96 13.20 -7.88
C GLN A 60 30.57 14.31 -7.00
N GLN A 61 31.15 15.35 -7.59
CA GLN A 61 31.76 16.45 -6.84
C GLN A 61 30.67 17.27 -6.12
N ALA A 62 29.57 17.57 -6.80
CA ALA A 62 28.41 18.25 -6.23
C ALA A 62 27.76 17.44 -5.10
N ARG A 63 27.65 16.11 -5.25
CA ARG A 63 27.14 15.23 -4.17
C ARG A 63 28.06 15.21 -2.96
N ASN A 64 29.38 15.18 -3.17
CA ASN A 64 30.36 15.20 -2.08
C ASN A 64 30.32 16.55 -1.33
N ALA A 65 30.15 17.67 -2.04
CA ALA A 65 29.99 18.99 -1.44
C ALA A 65 28.74 19.10 -0.54
N LEU A 66 27.71 18.30 -0.83
CA LEU A 66 26.50 18.16 -0.01
C LEU A 66 26.63 17.10 1.09
N GLN A 67 27.81 16.52 1.30
CA GLN A 67 28.04 15.42 2.25
C GLN A 67 27.14 14.19 2.00
N GLY A 68 26.86 13.90 0.72
CA GLY A 68 26.04 12.77 0.31
C GLY A 68 24.55 12.92 0.63
N VAL A 69 23.84 11.80 0.69
CA VAL A 69 22.41 11.74 0.97
C VAL A 69 22.05 12.37 2.32
N PRO A 70 22.82 12.21 3.42
CA PRO A 70 22.51 12.87 4.69
C PRO A 70 22.42 14.39 4.56
N GLY A 71 23.45 15.06 4.01
CA GLY A 71 23.43 16.52 3.91
C GLY A 71 22.41 17.04 2.88
N TRP A 72 22.17 16.30 1.79
CA TRP A 72 21.07 16.60 0.87
C TRP A 72 19.70 16.55 1.56
N CYS A 73 19.45 15.52 2.37
CA CYS A 73 18.19 15.37 3.09
C CYS A 73 18.03 16.44 4.17
N THR A 74 19.08 16.74 4.93
CA THR A 74 19.05 17.81 5.94
C THR A 74 18.71 19.16 5.31
N ARG A 75 19.34 19.49 4.18
CA ARG A 75 19.11 20.78 3.49
C ARG A 75 17.69 20.93 2.93
N ASN A 76 17.04 19.82 2.55
CA ASN A 76 15.70 19.83 1.96
C ASN A 76 14.61 19.32 2.93
N HIS A 77 14.96 19.11 4.20
CA HIS A 77 14.07 18.57 5.23
C HIS A 77 13.42 17.23 4.84
N PHE A 78 14.15 16.36 4.14
CA PHE A 78 13.70 15.01 3.82
C PHE A 78 14.06 14.04 4.94
N ASN A 79 13.21 13.03 5.13
CA ASN A 79 13.54 11.92 6.02
C ASN A 79 14.67 11.06 5.38
N ILE A 80 15.83 11.02 6.02
CA ILE A 80 17.03 10.31 5.51
C ILE A 80 16.75 8.81 5.29
N LYS A 81 16.05 8.15 6.24
CA LYS A 81 15.72 6.72 6.15
C LYS A 81 14.85 6.45 4.91
N ASN A 82 13.86 7.30 4.67
CA ASN A 82 13.01 7.21 3.49
C ASN A 82 13.76 7.50 2.18
N ALA A 83 14.67 8.48 2.19
CA ALA A 83 15.46 8.83 1.02
C ALA A 83 16.40 7.69 0.58
N ARG A 84 17.02 6.99 1.54
CA ARG A 84 17.90 5.83 1.26
C ARG A 84 17.19 4.64 0.61
N ASN A 85 15.86 4.59 0.63
CA ASN A 85 15.12 3.61 -0.17
C ASN A 85 15.31 3.82 -1.68
N TYR A 86 15.70 5.03 -2.12
CA TYR A 86 15.82 5.39 -3.54
C TYR A 86 17.20 5.97 -3.92
N LEU A 87 17.88 6.63 -2.99
CA LEU A 87 19.13 7.37 -3.22
C LEU A 87 20.34 6.64 -2.63
N THR A 88 21.50 6.84 -3.25
CA THR A 88 22.83 6.54 -2.72
C THR A 88 23.69 7.79 -2.79
N ASP A 89 24.84 7.81 -2.11
CA ASP A 89 25.81 8.91 -2.20
C ASP A 89 26.43 9.06 -3.60
N HIS A 90 26.14 8.10 -4.49
CA HIS A 90 26.61 8.06 -5.87
C HIS A 90 25.48 8.25 -6.90
N GLY A 91 24.25 8.56 -6.47
CA GLY A 91 23.10 8.77 -7.35
C GLY A 91 21.85 8.00 -6.93
N LEU A 92 21.20 7.32 -7.87
CA LEU A 92 20.00 6.51 -7.60
C LEU A 92 20.33 5.03 -7.50
N ASN A 93 19.76 4.35 -6.51
CA ASN A 93 19.73 2.88 -6.50
C ASN A 93 18.71 2.36 -7.53
N TYR A 94 18.63 1.03 -7.70
CA TYR A 94 17.68 0.41 -8.63
C TYR A 94 16.22 0.86 -8.42
N ALA A 95 15.76 0.91 -7.16
CA ALA A 95 14.40 1.35 -6.85
C ALA A 95 14.17 2.83 -7.22
N GLY A 96 15.16 3.69 -6.99
CA GLY A 96 15.15 5.09 -7.40
C GLY A 96 15.12 5.25 -8.92
N GLN A 97 15.93 4.50 -9.65
CA GLN A 97 15.92 4.49 -11.12
C GLN A 97 14.56 4.03 -11.66
N VAL A 98 14.01 2.94 -11.12
CA VAL A 98 12.67 2.45 -11.46
C VAL A 98 11.61 3.51 -11.14
N LYS A 99 11.75 4.26 -10.04
CA LYS A 99 10.80 5.31 -9.65
C LYS A 99 10.85 6.51 -10.59
N VAL A 100 12.05 6.96 -10.97
CA VAL A 100 12.26 8.12 -11.85
C VAL A 100 11.88 7.84 -13.30
N ASN A 101 12.09 6.60 -13.76
CA ASN A 101 11.79 6.17 -15.13
C ASN A 101 10.32 5.80 -15.34
N ARG A 102 9.50 5.79 -14.28
CA ARG A 102 8.05 5.61 -14.41
C ARG A 102 7.38 6.91 -14.83
N PRO A 103 6.28 6.84 -15.60
CA PRO A 103 5.42 7.98 -15.86
C PRO A 103 5.00 8.64 -14.54
N HIS A 104 5.07 9.97 -14.47
CA HIS A 104 4.62 10.74 -13.31
C HIS A 104 3.10 10.55 -13.10
N GLU A 105 2.37 10.42 -14.20
CA GLU A 105 0.94 10.12 -14.24
C GLU A 105 0.67 9.01 -15.26
N TYR A 106 0.08 7.93 -14.78
CA TYR A 106 -0.44 6.88 -15.67
C TYR A 106 -1.75 7.32 -16.28
N ALA A 107 -1.95 6.99 -17.55
CA ALA A 107 -3.25 7.11 -18.19
C ALA A 107 -4.29 6.27 -17.44
N LYS A 108 -5.52 6.79 -17.39
CA LYS A 108 -6.66 6.06 -16.84
C LYS A 108 -6.81 4.74 -17.56
N PHE A 109 -6.85 3.63 -16.81
CA PHE A 109 -7.18 2.34 -17.38
C PHE A 109 -8.67 2.28 -17.75
N THR A 110 -9.00 1.82 -18.96
CA THR A 110 -10.34 1.87 -19.54
C THR A 110 -10.76 0.52 -20.12
N LEU A 111 -12.05 0.38 -20.45
CA LEU A 111 -12.53 -0.78 -21.21
C LEU A 111 -11.85 -0.93 -22.57
N GLU A 112 -11.46 0.19 -23.18
CA GLU A 112 -10.78 0.17 -24.48
C GLU A 112 -9.42 -0.52 -24.41
N HIS A 113 -8.69 -0.32 -23.31
CA HIS A 113 -7.46 -1.06 -23.03
C HIS A 113 -7.71 -2.58 -22.97
N ILE A 114 -8.83 -3.01 -22.40
CA ILE A 114 -9.23 -4.43 -22.34
C ILE A 114 -9.52 -4.98 -23.73
N ARG A 115 -10.26 -4.22 -24.56
CA ARG A 115 -10.57 -4.61 -25.96
C ARG A 115 -9.30 -4.74 -26.80
N GLN A 116 -8.43 -3.73 -26.74
CA GLN A 116 -7.17 -3.72 -27.46
C GLN A 116 -6.31 -4.92 -27.07
N TRP A 117 -6.18 -5.22 -25.78
CA TRP A 117 -5.42 -6.38 -25.31
C TRP A 117 -6.05 -7.70 -25.77
N ALA A 118 -7.38 -7.83 -25.67
CA ALA A 118 -8.12 -9.01 -26.10
C ALA A 118 -7.95 -9.30 -27.61
N ALA A 119 -7.87 -8.26 -28.43
CA ALA A 119 -7.69 -8.36 -29.88
C ALA A 119 -6.28 -8.82 -30.30
N LEU A 120 -5.26 -8.69 -29.44
CA LEU A 120 -3.92 -9.20 -29.74
C LEU A 120 -3.94 -10.74 -29.79
N ASN A 121 -3.51 -11.33 -30.90
CA ASN A 121 -3.45 -12.79 -31.02
C ASN A 121 -2.40 -13.38 -30.04
N LYS A 122 -2.57 -14.67 -29.68
CA LYS A 122 -1.69 -15.38 -28.74
C LYS A 122 -0.22 -15.43 -29.17
N HIS A 123 0.05 -15.39 -30.48
CA HIS A 123 1.39 -15.50 -31.06
C HIS A 123 2.17 -14.17 -31.04
N VAL A 124 1.47 -13.03 -30.92
CA VAL A 124 2.04 -11.68 -30.79
C VAL A 124 2.30 -11.30 -29.34
N ARG A 125 1.63 -11.91 -28.34
CA ARG A 125 1.84 -11.56 -26.92
C ARG A 125 3.19 -12.02 -26.34
N LYS A 126 3.75 -13.12 -26.86
CA LYS A 126 5.04 -13.70 -26.43
C LYS A 126 6.26 -12.89 -26.90
N PRO A 127 6.35 -12.44 -28.17
CA PRO A 127 7.50 -11.71 -28.70
C PRO A 127 7.54 -10.21 -28.34
N VAL A 128 6.40 -9.61 -27.95
CA VAL A 128 6.27 -8.17 -27.69
C VAL A 128 6.56 -7.82 -26.22
N GLY A 129 7.26 -8.68 -25.46
CA GLY A 129 7.72 -8.36 -24.10
C GLY A 129 6.62 -8.33 -23.04
N TYR A 130 5.52 -9.07 -23.26
CA TYR A 130 4.44 -9.27 -22.30
C TYR A 130 3.76 -7.96 -21.83
N LEU A 131 2.78 -8.08 -20.94
CA LEU A 131 1.91 -6.99 -20.47
C LEU A 131 2.69 -5.71 -20.04
N GLU A 132 3.88 -5.86 -19.48
CA GLU A 132 4.76 -4.76 -19.08
C GLU A 132 5.13 -3.82 -20.24
N LYS A 133 5.58 -4.35 -21.38
CA LYS A 133 5.96 -3.51 -22.55
C LYS A 133 4.75 -2.80 -23.13
N TRP A 134 3.63 -3.51 -23.21
CA TRP A 134 2.37 -2.93 -23.70
C TRP A 134 1.89 -1.78 -22.82
N CYS A 135 2.01 -1.91 -21.50
CA CYS A 135 1.71 -0.82 -20.56
C CYS A 135 2.71 0.33 -20.68
N LYS A 136 3.99 0.06 -20.95
CA LYS A 136 5.00 1.11 -21.16
C LYS A 136 4.69 1.97 -22.39
N GLU A 137 4.26 1.36 -23.49
CA GLU A 137 3.94 2.08 -24.74
C GLU A 137 2.65 2.90 -24.65
N ARG A 138 1.66 2.43 -23.88
CA ARG A 138 0.31 3.05 -23.82
C ARG A 138 0.07 3.87 -22.55
N ASN A 139 1.01 3.84 -21.62
CA ASN A 139 0.95 4.51 -20.33
C ASN A 139 -0.15 4.08 -19.33
N PRO A 140 -0.85 2.92 -19.39
CA PRO A 140 -1.61 2.47 -18.22
C PRO A 140 -0.68 1.96 -17.11
N ALA A 141 -1.10 2.09 -15.86
CA ALA A 141 -0.38 1.52 -14.73
C ALA A 141 -0.35 -0.03 -14.85
N PRO A 142 0.84 -0.68 -14.87
CA PRO A 142 0.93 -2.14 -14.99
C PRO A 142 0.21 -2.90 -13.88
N THR A 143 0.23 -2.36 -12.66
CA THR A 143 -0.50 -2.90 -11.50
C THR A 143 -2.01 -2.92 -11.72
N THR A 144 -2.57 -1.83 -12.26
CA THR A 144 -4.00 -1.75 -12.57
C THR A 144 -4.36 -2.65 -13.74
N ALA A 145 -3.52 -2.69 -14.78
CA ALA A 145 -3.72 -3.53 -15.94
C ALA A 145 -3.76 -5.02 -15.57
N ARG A 146 -2.89 -5.47 -14.66
CA ARG A 146 -2.85 -6.87 -14.16
C ARG A 146 -4.13 -7.35 -13.47
N ASN A 147 -5.02 -6.45 -13.03
CA ASN A 147 -6.32 -6.86 -12.51
C ASN A 147 -7.23 -7.45 -13.61
N TYR A 148 -7.06 -7.00 -14.86
CA TYR A 148 -7.93 -7.33 -15.98
C TYR A 148 -7.21 -8.12 -17.08
N LEU A 149 -5.90 -7.92 -17.22
CA LEU A 149 -5.07 -8.45 -18.30
C LEU A 149 -4.05 -9.45 -17.74
N LYS A 150 -3.76 -10.49 -18.51
CA LYS A 150 -2.67 -11.44 -18.26
C LYS A 150 -1.92 -11.72 -19.57
N ASN A 151 -0.72 -12.26 -19.47
CA ASN A 151 0.17 -12.46 -20.62
C ASN A 151 -0.44 -13.31 -21.75
N ASP A 152 -1.31 -14.25 -21.39
CA ASP A 152 -2.02 -15.15 -22.29
C ASP A 152 -3.44 -14.67 -22.66
N GLY A 153 -3.92 -13.54 -22.13
CA GLY A 153 -5.27 -13.04 -22.42
C GLY A 153 -5.86 -12.14 -21.34
N LEU A 154 -7.13 -12.37 -20.99
CA LEU A 154 -7.83 -11.63 -19.95
C LEU A 154 -7.93 -12.44 -18.67
N THR A 155 -7.94 -11.77 -17.53
CA THR A 155 -8.37 -12.41 -16.27
C THR A 155 -9.89 -12.63 -16.30
N ALA A 156 -10.44 -13.45 -15.40
CA ALA A 156 -11.90 -13.58 -15.27
C ALA A 156 -12.59 -12.22 -15.06
N LEU A 157 -11.92 -11.29 -14.35
CA LEU A 157 -12.41 -9.93 -14.18
C LEU A 157 -12.34 -9.12 -15.48
N GLY A 158 -11.28 -9.29 -16.28
CA GLY A 158 -11.18 -8.73 -17.62
C GLY A 158 -12.26 -9.24 -18.58
N GLU A 159 -12.50 -10.55 -18.60
CA GLU A 159 -13.56 -11.18 -19.39
C GLU A 159 -14.94 -10.68 -18.97
N LEU A 160 -15.20 -10.62 -17.66
CA LEU A 160 -16.43 -10.06 -17.12
C LEU A 160 -16.59 -8.58 -17.47
N LYS A 161 -15.50 -7.80 -17.46
CA LYS A 161 -15.56 -6.38 -17.83
C LYS A 161 -15.79 -6.18 -19.32
N LEU A 162 -15.28 -7.10 -20.15
CA LEU A 162 -15.44 -7.08 -21.60
C LEU A 162 -16.84 -7.52 -22.04
N THR A 163 -17.37 -8.60 -21.47
CA THR A 163 -18.61 -9.25 -21.89
C THR A 163 -19.82 -8.89 -21.02
N GLY A 164 -19.59 -8.42 -19.78
CA GLY A 164 -20.63 -8.09 -18.84
C GLY A 164 -21.36 -6.77 -19.16
N PRO A 165 -22.47 -6.51 -18.45
CA PRO A 165 -23.21 -5.26 -18.60
C PRO A 165 -22.32 -4.05 -18.29
N GLN A 166 -22.26 -3.11 -19.23
CA GLN A 166 -21.49 -1.87 -19.03
C GLN A 166 -22.14 -0.95 -18.00
N LYS A 167 -23.46 -1.05 -17.86
CA LYS A 167 -24.26 -0.41 -16.82
C LYS A 167 -25.17 -1.46 -16.21
N TRP A 168 -25.04 -1.67 -14.89
CA TRP A 168 -25.95 -2.54 -14.16
C TRP A 168 -27.28 -1.82 -13.92
N VAL A 169 -28.37 -2.57 -13.99
CA VAL A 169 -29.68 -2.09 -13.54
C VAL A 169 -29.61 -1.89 -12.02
N THR A 170 -30.19 -0.78 -11.54
CA THR A 170 -30.24 -0.47 -10.12
C THR A 170 -31.04 -1.54 -9.40
N PHE A 171 -30.47 -2.14 -8.35
CA PHE A 171 -31.17 -3.06 -7.47
C PHE A 171 -31.98 -2.27 -6.43
N THR A 172 -33.27 -2.56 -6.33
CA THR A 172 -34.24 -1.76 -5.57
C THR A 172 -34.87 -2.51 -4.40
N PHE A 173 -35.59 -1.80 -3.54
CA PHE A 173 -36.41 -2.44 -2.49
C PHE A 173 -37.50 -3.35 -3.09
N GLY A 174 -38.09 -2.96 -4.22
CA GLY A 174 -39.04 -3.77 -4.96
C GLY A 174 -38.48 -5.13 -5.39
N ASP A 175 -37.20 -5.19 -5.74
CA ASP A 175 -36.55 -6.45 -6.12
C ASP A 175 -36.38 -7.40 -4.92
N ILE A 176 -36.15 -6.87 -3.71
CA ILE A 176 -36.13 -7.67 -2.47
C ILE A 176 -37.52 -8.24 -2.20
N VAL A 177 -38.56 -7.40 -2.31
CA VAL A 177 -39.96 -7.81 -2.10
C VAL A 177 -40.36 -8.88 -3.12
N GLN A 178 -40.03 -8.66 -4.40
CA GLN A 178 -40.34 -9.62 -5.46
C GLN A 178 -39.70 -10.99 -5.20
N TRP A 179 -38.41 -11.03 -4.87
CA TRP A 179 -37.73 -12.29 -4.57
C TRP A 179 -38.26 -12.97 -3.30
N ALA A 180 -38.63 -12.18 -2.29
CA ALA A 180 -39.21 -12.70 -1.05
C ALA A 180 -40.58 -13.34 -1.28
N ASN A 181 -41.39 -12.77 -2.17
CA ASN A 181 -42.73 -13.26 -2.50
C ASN A 181 -42.72 -14.50 -3.41
N MET A 182 -41.59 -14.81 -4.06
CA MET A 182 -41.47 -16.06 -4.83
C MET A 182 -41.44 -17.28 -3.91
N THR A 183 -42.16 -18.32 -4.28
CA THR A 183 -42.10 -19.68 -3.72
C THR A 183 -40.74 -20.33 -3.98
N GLN A 184 -40.44 -21.45 -3.31
CA GLN A 184 -39.16 -22.13 -3.52
C GLN A 184 -39.07 -22.71 -4.94
N GLU A 185 -40.19 -23.18 -5.48
CA GLU A 185 -40.35 -23.72 -6.83
C GLU A 185 -40.06 -22.65 -7.89
N GLU A 186 -40.60 -21.44 -7.71
CA GLU A 186 -40.32 -20.30 -8.60
C GLU A 186 -38.84 -19.87 -8.54
N ARG A 187 -38.24 -19.85 -7.34
CA ARG A 187 -36.80 -19.52 -7.20
C ARG A 187 -35.91 -20.57 -7.84
N ASN A 188 -36.26 -21.85 -7.72
CA ASN A 188 -35.57 -22.95 -8.38
C ASN A 188 -35.70 -22.83 -9.91
N SER A 189 -36.90 -22.52 -10.40
CA SER A 189 -37.16 -22.29 -11.83
C SER A 189 -36.40 -21.08 -12.39
N ALA A 190 -36.18 -20.04 -11.57
CA ALA A 190 -35.32 -18.92 -11.90
C ALA A 190 -33.81 -19.25 -11.85
N GLY A 191 -33.44 -20.46 -11.43
CA GLY A 191 -32.06 -20.92 -11.32
C GLY A 191 -31.31 -20.36 -10.09
N GLY A 192 -32.05 -19.94 -9.06
CA GLY A 192 -31.51 -19.35 -7.84
C GLY A 192 -31.21 -17.84 -7.95
N ALA A 193 -30.89 -17.22 -6.81
CA ALA A 193 -30.79 -15.77 -6.67
C ALA A 193 -29.74 -15.13 -7.61
N GLU A 194 -28.61 -15.82 -7.85
CA GLU A 194 -27.56 -15.30 -8.72
C GLU A 194 -27.99 -15.27 -10.20
N LYS A 195 -28.56 -16.37 -10.72
CA LYS A 195 -29.04 -16.43 -12.10
C LYS A 195 -30.20 -15.46 -12.31
N TRP A 196 -31.13 -15.39 -11.37
CA TRP A 196 -32.22 -14.41 -11.39
C TRP A 196 -31.70 -12.97 -11.44
N SER A 197 -30.72 -12.63 -10.60
CA SER A 197 -30.10 -11.29 -10.57
C SER A 197 -29.40 -10.94 -11.89
N LYS A 198 -28.61 -11.89 -12.43
CA LYS A 198 -27.89 -11.70 -13.70
C LYS A 198 -28.86 -11.53 -14.88
N LYS A 199 -29.94 -12.31 -14.94
CA LYS A 199 -30.97 -12.23 -15.99
C LYS A 199 -31.66 -10.85 -16.00
N ARG A 200 -31.78 -10.21 -14.84
CA ARG A 200 -32.34 -8.85 -14.69
C ARG A 200 -31.30 -7.73 -14.83
N GLY A 201 -30.04 -8.08 -15.13
CA GLY A 201 -28.97 -7.10 -15.27
C GLY A 201 -28.54 -6.46 -13.96
N PHE A 202 -28.75 -7.10 -12.81
CA PHE A 202 -28.28 -6.62 -11.51
C PHE A 202 -26.84 -7.03 -11.24
N GLN A 203 -26.10 -6.16 -10.56
CA GLN A 203 -24.79 -6.51 -10.05
C GLN A 203 -24.94 -7.52 -8.89
N TRP A 204 -24.47 -8.76 -9.10
CA TRP A 204 -24.63 -9.83 -8.11
C TRP A 204 -24.03 -9.48 -6.74
N SER A 205 -22.89 -8.77 -6.72
CA SER A 205 -22.27 -8.34 -5.45
C SER A 205 -23.17 -7.47 -4.58
N THR A 206 -24.13 -6.75 -5.19
CA THR A 206 -25.13 -5.94 -4.50
C THR A 206 -26.33 -6.80 -4.10
N ALA A 207 -26.88 -7.59 -5.05
CA ALA A 207 -28.05 -8.43 -4.78
C ALA A 207 -27.78 -9.52 -3.72
N ARG A 208 -26.57 -10.12 -3.71
CA ARG A 208 -26.18 -11.16 -2.73
C ARG A 208 -26.21 -10.69 -1.27
N SER A 209 -26.15 -9.38 -1.03
CA SER A 209 -26.29 -8.82 0.31
C SER A 209 -27.70 -9.01 0.85
N TYR A 210 -28.71 -9.11 -0.03
CA TYR A 210 -30.13 -9.17 0.34
C TYR A 210 -30.78 -10.52 -0.01
N LEU A 211 -30.28 -11.23 -1.03
CA LEU A 211 -30.88 -12.44 -1.58
C LEU A 211 -30.03 -13.69 -1.31
N LYS A 212 -30.70 -14.83 -1.13
CA LYS A 212 -30.12 -16.19 -1.09
C LYS A 212 -31.03 -17.17 -1.83
N SER A 213 -30.56 -18.37 -2.15
CA SER A 213 -31.34 -19.34 -2.93
C SER A 213 -32.67 -19.75 -2.26
N SER A 214 -32.70 -19.78 -0.92
CA SER A 214 -33.90 -20.08 -0.13
C SER A 214 -34.71 -18.85 0.31
N GLY A 215 -34.50 -17.68 -0.33
CA GLY A 215 -35.24 -16.45 -0.05
C GLY A 215 -34.32 -15.27 0.22
N VAL A 216 -34.46 -14.61 1.37
CA VAL A 216 -33.67 -13.41 1.69
C VAL A 216 -32.63 -13.65 2.77
N THR A 217 -31.55 -12.86 2.76
CA THR A 217 -30.54 -12.84 3.83
C THR A 217 -31.09 -12.17 5.09
N LYS A 218 -30.32 -12.16 6.19
CA LYS A 218 -30.65 -11.38 7.39
C LYS A 218 -30.84 -9.89 7.07
N GLN A 219 -30.03 -9.34 6.16
CA GLN A 219 -30.14 -7.94 5.76
C GLN A 219 -31.39 -7.69 4.89
N GLY A 220 -31.70 -8.60 3.96
CA GLY A 220 -32.96 -8.56 3.21
C GLY A 220 -34.19 -8.62 4.13
N ALA A 221 -34.19 -9.54 5.10
CA ALA A 221 -35.25 -9.65 6.10
C ALA A 221 -35.42 -8.35 6.91
N LYS A 222 -34.33 -7.75 7.39
CA LYS A 222 -34.38 -6.45 8.10
C LYS A 222 -35.03 -5.36 7.25
N LYS A 223 -34.72 -5.29 5.95
CA LYS A 223 -35.32 -4.31 5.05
C LYS A 223 -36.81 -4.59 4.78
N LEU A 224 -37.21 -5.85 4.67
CA LEU A 224 -38.63 -6.22 4.57
C LEU A 224 -39.41 -5.85 5.83
N THR A 225 -38.87 -6.13 7.02
CA THR A 225 -39.49 -5.72 8.29
C THR A 225 -39.63 -4.21 8.38
N TRP A 226 -38.61 -3.45 7.98
CA TRP A 226 -38.68 -1.99 7.94
C TRP A 226 -39.78 -1.50 6.97
N LEU A 227 -39.85 -2.02 5.74
CA LEU A 227 -40.90 -1.69 4.77
C LEU A 227 -42.31 -2.00 5.31
N LYS A 228 -42.47 -3.15 5.99
CA LYS A 228 -43.72 -3.56 6.61
C LYS A 228 -44.14 -2.57 7.71
N ASN A 229 -43.23 -2.26 8.63
CA ASN A 229 -43.49 -1.37 9.76
C ASN A 229 -43.78 0.07 9.30
N SER A 230 -43.19 0.50 8.19
CA SER A 230 -43.44 1.83 7.60
C SER A 230 -44.65 1.87 6.66
N GLY A 231 -45.39 0.77 6.47
CA GLY A 231 -46.55 0.73 5.55
C GLY A 231 -46.19 0.86 4.06
N ASN A 232 -44.90 0.68 3.70
CA ASN A 232 -44.38 0.97 2.36
C ASN A 232 -44.19 -0.29 1.49
N MET A 233 -44.67 -1.44 1.95
CA MET A 233 -44.48 -2.73 1.26
C MET A 233 -45.11 -2.79 -0.14
N SER A 234 -46.13 -1.95 -0.38
CA SER A 234 -46.81 -1.82 -1.68
C SER A 234 -46.67 -0.42 -2.27
N ASN A 235 -45.85 0.46 -1.68
CA ASN A 235 -45.73 1.85 -2.12
C ASN A 235 -44.72 1.94 -3.27
N PRO A 236 -45.15 2.23 -4.52
CA PRO A 236 -44.27 2.19 -5.69
C PRO A 236 -43.11 3.18 -5.60
N PHE A 237 -43.30 4.32 -4.94
CA PHE A 237 -42.23 5.31 -4.74
C PHE A 237 -41.09 4.74 -3.90
N TYR A 238 -41.40 4.01 -2.83
CA TYR A 238 -40.40 3.38 -1.97
C TYR A 238 -39.81 2.15 -2.63
N LEU A 239 -40.61 1.33 -3.30
CA LEU A 239 -40.13 0.12 -3.96
C LEU A 239 -39.13 0.43 -5.08
N ALA A 240 -39.25 1.59 -5.76
CA ALA A 240 -38.29 2.03 -6.77
C ALA A 240 -36.95 2.55 -6.21
N GLN A 241 -36.84 2.76 -4.90
CA GLN A 241 -35.61 3.31 -4.31
C GLN A 241 -34.44 2.31 -4.35
N PRO A 242 -33.21 2.78 -4.62
CA PRO A 242 -32.02 1.93 -4.58
C PRO A 242 -31.75 1.39 -3.17
N THR A 243 -31.32 0.12 -3.08
CA THR A 243 -30.94 -0.47 -1.78
C THR A 243 -29.66 0.12 -1.18
N SER A 244 -28.90 0.88 -1.98
CA SER A 244 -27.62 1.51 -1.62
C SER A 244 -27.76 2.80 -0.80
N ARG A 245 -28.98 3.32 -0.56
CA ARG A 245 -29.13 4.42 0.41
C ARG A 245 -28.73 3.91 1.80
N ARG A 246 -27.60 4.41 2.29
CA ARG A 246 -27.28 4.46 3.72
C ARG A 246 -28.40 5.27 4.38
N THR A 247 -29.37 4.55 4.93
CA THR A 247 -30.18 5.03 6.06
C THR A 247 -29.38 4.77 7.31
#